data_AF-A0A4P8ZKT5-F1
#
_entry.id   AF-A0A4P8ZKT5-F1
#
_cell.length_a   1.000
_cell.length_b   1.000
_cell.length_c   1.000
_cell.angle_alpha   90.00
_cell.angle_beta   90.00
_cell.angle_gamma   90.00
#
_symmetry.space_group_name_H-M   'P 1'
#
loop_
_entity.id
_entity.type
_entity.pdbx_description
1 polymer ?
#
loop_
_entity_poly.entity_id
_entity_poly.type
_entity_poly.pdbx_seq_one_letter_code
_entity_poly.pdbx_strand_id
1 'polypeptide(L)' 'MRGLQSFNATLKNERVHRMVYATKDKAAKDIASRFELRCNHVRLHSALGYRTPNEVERELLDLTKAA' A
#
# COMPACT_ATOMS: atom_id res chain seq x y z
N MET A 1 6.40 -0.35 13.11
CA MET A 1 7.25 0.25 12.06
C MET A 1 7.90 -0.73 11.05
N ARG A 2 7.74 -2.06 11.11
CA ARG A 2 8.37 -2.98 10.11
C ARG A 2 7.65 -3.06 8.76
N GLY A 3 6.34 -2.87 8.71
CA GLY A 3 5.54 -3.02 7.47
C GLY A 3 5.85 -1.96 6.40
N LEU A 4 6.20 -0.73 6.81
CA LEU A 4 6.54 0.35 5.87
C LEU A 4 7.90 0.12 5.19
N GLN A 5 8.87 -0.41 5.93
CA GLN A 5 10.21 -0.70 5.40
C GLN A 5 10.18 -1.85 4.39
N SER A 6 9.50 -2.96 4.70
CA SER A 6 9.38 -4.09 3.77
C SER A 6 8.59 -3.72 2.52
N PHE A 7 7.60 -2.85 2.66
CA PHE A 7 6.84 -2.30 1.54
C PHE A 7 7.73 -1.46 0.62
N ASN A 8 8.43 -0.46 1.16
CA ASN A 8 9.31 0.39 0.36
C ASN A 8 10.43 -0.39 -0.32
N ALA A 9 10.96 -1.44 0.33
CA ALA A 9 11.93 -2.34 -0.30
C ALA A 9 11.32 -3.05 -1.53
N THR A 10 10.08 -3.55 -1.42
CA THR A 10 9.39 -4.20 -2.54
C THR A 10 9.13 -3.21 -3.68
N LEU A 11 8.65 -2.01 -3.36
CA LEU A 11 8.37 -0.96 -4.34
C LEU A 11 9.63 -0.56 -5.12
N LYS A 12 10.76 -0.39 -4.42
CA LYS A 12 12.05 -0.07 -5.04
C LYS A 12 12.51 -1.19 -6.00
N ASN A 13 12.43 -2.44 -5.56
CA ASN A 13 12.86 -3.58 -6.37
C ASN A 13 11.99 -3.80 -7.63
N GLU A 14 10.68 -3.67 -7.50
CA GLU A 14 9.76 -3.96 -8.60
C GLU A 14 9.57 -2.78 -9.56
N ARG A 15 9.73 -1.54 -9.09
CA ARG A 15 9.49 -0.33 -9.88
C ARG A 15 10.74 0.47 -10.12
N VAL A 16 11.35 0.99 -9.06
CA VAL A 16 12.46 1.95 -9.19
C VAL A 16 13.65 1.34 -9.94
N HIS A 17 13.96 0.06 -9.69
CA HIS A 17 15.10 -0.60 -10.32
C HIS A 17 14.79 -1.30 -11.65
N ARG A 18 13.51 -1.55 -11.97
CA ARG A 18 13.10 -2.41 -13.10
C ARG A 18 12.24 -1.71 -14.15
N MET A 19 11.86 -0.46 -13.92
CA MET A 19 10.92 0.25 -14.77
C MET A 19 11.44 1.65 -15.09
N VAL A 20 11.48 1.99 -16.38
CA VAL A 20 11.84 3.33 -16.86
C VAL A 20 10.55 4.05 -17.25
N TYR A 21 10.34 5.24 -16.67
CA TYR A 21 9.19 6.06 -16.98
C TYR A 21 9.59 7.21 -17.89
N ALA A 22 8.78 7.45 -18.92
CA ALA A 22 8.99 8.57 -19.84
C ALA A 22 8.82 9.93 -19.14
N THR A 23 8.00 10.01 -18.10
CA THR A 23 7.75 11.24 -17.34
C THR A 23 7.56 10.96 -15.86
N LYS A 24 7.83 11.97 -15.03
CA LYS A 24 7.55 11.92 -13.58
C LYS A 24 6.07 11.70 -13.27
N ASP A 25 5.16 12.29 -14.07
CA ASP A 25 3.71 12.09 -13.92
C ASP A 25 3.30 10.63 -14.09
N LYS A 26 3.84 9.93 -15.10
CA LYS A 26 3.57 8.51 -15.30
C LYS A 26 4.10 7.66 -14.14
N ALA A 27 5.28 7.99 -13.63
CA ALA A 27 5.83 7.32 -12.45
C ALA A 27 4.94 7.53 -11.21
N ALA A 28 4.49 8.76 -10.97
CA ALA A 28 3.62 9.09 -9.85
C ALA A 28 2.28 8.36 -9.94
N LYS A 29 1.65 8.33 -11.12
CA LYS A 29 0.38 7.62 -11.35
C LYS A 29 0.50 6.10 -11.17
N ASP A 30 1.55 5.46 -11.67
CA ASP A 30 1.75 4.02 -11.44
C ASP A 30 1.96 3.71 -9.95
N ILE A 31 2.76 4.52 -9.25
CA ILE A 31 3.01 4.36 -7.81
C ILE A 31 1.71 4.55 -7.01
N ALA A 32 0.93 5.60 -7.31
CA ALA A 32 -0.35 5.86 -6.66
C ALA A 32 -1.36 4.72 -6.91
N SER A 33 -1.53 4.31 -8.16
CA SER A 33 -2.42 3.19 -8.52
C SER A 33 -2.05 1.89 -7.80
N ARG A 34 -0.74 1.64 -7.64
CA ARG A 34 -0.24 0.47 -6.91
C ARG A 34 -0.51 0.56 -5.40
N PHE A 35 -0.42 1.75 -4.81
CA PHE A 35 -0.78 1.98 -3.42
C PHE A 35 -2.27 1.75 -3.20
N GLU A 36 -3.11 2.42 -3.99
CA GLU A 36 -4.56 2.36 -3.89
C GLU A 36 -5.06 0.94 -4.13
N LEU A 37 -4.81 0.36 -5.30
CA LEU A 37 -5.47 -0.90 -5.71
C LEU A 37 -4.87 -2.14 -5.07
N ARG A 38 -3.58 -2.14 -4.76
CA ARG A 38 -2.88 -3.35 -4.32
C ARG A 38 -2.49 -3.31 -2.86
N CYS A 39 -2.00 -2.17 -2.39
CA CYS A 39 -1.45 -2.11 -1.03
C CYS A 39 -2.57 -1.97 -0.02
N ASN A 40 -3.58 -1.15 -0.31
CA ASN A 40 -4.70 -0.94 0.60
C ASN A 40 -5.73 -2.08 0.55
N HIS A 41 -5.93 -2.72 -0.61
CA HIS A 41 -6.98 -3.74 -0.78
C HIS A 41 -6.51 -5.20 -0.79
N VAL A 42 -5.26 -5.50 -1.15
CA VAL A 42 -4.84 -6.90 -1.45
C VAL A 42 -3.69 -7.37 -0.57
N ARG A 43 -2.78 -6.46 -0.20
CA ARG A 43 -1.57 -6.84 0.51
C ARG A 43 -1.86 -7.08 1.98
N LEU A 44 -1.54 -8.27 2.47
CA LEU A 44 -1.60 -8.60 3.88
C LEU A 44 -0.37 -8.06 4.60
N HIS A 45 -0.59 -7.39 5.73
CA HIS A 45 0.49 -6.83 6.54
C HIS A 45 0.64 -7.64 7.82
N SER A 46 1.81 -8.20 8.08
CA SER A 46 2.10 -8.92 9.33
C SER A 46 1.92 -8.03 10.57
N ALA A 47 2.19 -6.72 10.43
CA ALA A 47 1.92 -5.74 11.49
C ALA A 47 0.42 -5.50 11.75
N LEU A 48 -0.46 -5.86 10.81
CA LEU A 48 -1.91 -5.78 10.92
C LEU A 48 -2.55 -7.16 11.21
N GLY A 49 -1.74 -8.15 11.61
CA GLY A 49 -2.23 -9.51 11.84
C GLY A 49 -2.60 -10.24 10.54
N TYR A 50 -1.87 -9.98 9.45
CA TYR A 50 -2.17 -10.49 8.10
C TYR A 50 -3.52 -10.03 7.55
N ARG A 51 -3.97 -8.84 7.93
CA ARG A 51 -5.09 -8.13 7.33
C ARG A 51 -4.60 -7.04 6.39
N THR A 52 -5.50 -6.59 5.52
CA THR A 52 -5.25 -5.45 4.63
C THR A 52 -5.49 -4.13 5.38
N PRO A 53 -4.84 -3.02 4.98
CA PRO A 53 -5.07 -1.72 5.60
C PRO A 53 -6.53 -1.29 5.55
N ASN A 54 -7.24 -1.55 4.45
CA ASN A 54 -8.65 -1.19 4.31
C ASN A 54 -9.58 -1.98 5.24
N GLU A 55 -9.29 -3.25 5.51
CA GLU A 55 -10.07 -4.01 6.50
C GLU A 55 -9.94 -3.41 7.89
N VAL A 56 -8.72 -3.02 8.29
CA VAL A 56 -8.47 -2.39 9.58
C VAL A 56 -9.09 -1.00 9.66
N GLU A 57 -8.99 -0.21 8.58
CA GLU A 57 -9.61 1.13 8.50
C GLU A 57 -11.14 1.03 8.59
N ARG A 58 -11.75 0.07 7.87
CA ARG A 58 -13.20 -0.16 7.91
C ARG A 58 -13.67 -0.55 9.31
N GLU A 59 -12.98 -1.49 9.95
CA GLU A 59 -13.30 -1.92 11.32
C GLU A 59 -13.21 -0.73 12.29
N LEU A 60 -12.18 0.10 12.17
CA LEU A 60 -12.04 1.32 12.97
C LEU A 60 -13.19 2.30 12.72
N LEU A 61 -13.55 2.54 11.46
CA LEU A 61 -14.65 3.44 11.10
C LEU A 61 -16.00 2.93 11.64
N ASP A 62 -16.25 1.63 11.57
CA ASP A 62 -17.48 1.03 12.08
C ASP A 62 -17.56 1.13 13.61
N LEU A 63 -16.44 0.94 14.32
CA LEU A 63 -16.34 1.17 15.76
C LEU A 63 -16.61 2.64 16.13
N THR A 64 -16.07 3.60 15.37
CA THR A 64 -16.31 5.03 15.63
C THR A 64 -17.75 5.47 15.37
N LYS A 65 -18.47 4.79 14.47
CA LYS A 65 -19.89 5.06 14.20
C LYS A 65 -20.82 4.44 15.24
N ALA A 66 -20.37 3.39 15.92
CA ALA A 66 -21.13 2.70 16.95
C ALA A 66 -20.97 3.34 18.35
N ALA A 67 -20.05 4.30 18.50
CA ALA A 67 -19.83 5.10 19.70
C ALA A 67 -20.60 6.42 19.64
#